data_AF-A0A1I8GHI1-F1
#
_entry.id   AF-A0A1I8GHI1-F1
#
_cell.length_a   1.000
_cell.length_b   1.000
_cell.length_c   1.000
_cell.angle_alpha   90.00
_cell.angle_beta   90.00
_cell.angle_gamma   90.00
#
_symmetry.space_group_name_H-M   'P 1'
#
loop_
_entity.id
_entity.type
_entity.pdbx_description
1 polymer ?
#
loop_
_entity_poly.entity_id
_entity_poly.type
_entity_poly.pdbx_seq_one_letter_code
_entity_poly.pdbx_strand_id
1 'polypeptide(L)'
;MAQAAAIAEFPAEAAELSGSSDSGEPDGCHSARLMVAFGRLAETEDRIASLQAAQAECEFAELCEQLRHQLAMLESLRSACQERRRLRRCQADAEASLSRRREERVKLERAGRDLTLCETQIAEAEAAVDRCRSEFESASAAIKAESDRIDLLRGFELRSALLCSMEHQLLQQQQVADAWQQFLPEAHKISPNSPSEVENN
;
A
#
# COMPACT_ATOMS: atom_id res chain seq x y z
N MET A 1 11.35 6.54 19.81
CA MET A 1 12.58 6.68 20.64
C MET A 1 12.39 7.61 21.84
N ALA A 2 11.78 8.79 21.70
CA ALA A 2 11.55 9.69 22.86
C ALA A 2 10.67 9.07 23.97
N GLN A 3 9.67 8.27 23.60
CA GLN A 3 8.75 7.62 24.54
C GLN A 3 9.45 6.55 25.41
N ALA A 4 10.40 5.80 24.85
CA ALA A 4 11.16 4.78 25.57
C ALA A 4 12.15 5.38 26.59
N ALA A 5 12.66 6.60 26.35
CA ALA A 5 13.54 7.29 27.29
C ALA A 5 12.79 7.80 28.52
N ALA A 6 11.57 8.33 28.34
CA ALA A 6 10.72 8.77 29.45
C ALA A 6 10.26 7.61 30.36
N ILE A 7 10.12 6.40 29.81
CA ILE A 7 9.69 5.19 30.54
C ILE A 7 10.78 4.68 31.49
N ALA A 8 12.07 4.86 31.15
CA ALA A 8 13.18 4.43 32.00
C ALA A 8 13.37 5.34 33.24
N GLU A 9 12.90 6.60 33.18
CA GLU A 9 13.02 7.57 34.27
C GLU A 9 11.94 7.39 35.35
N PHE A 10 10.75 6.91 34.96
CA PHE A 10 9.58 6.79 35.83
C PHE A 10 9.75 5.87 37.07
N PRO A 11 10.35 4.66 36.97
CA PRO A 11 10.58 3.82 38.15
C PRO A 11 11.66 4.38 39.09
N ALA A 12 12.59 5.21 38.58
CA ALA A 12 13.59 5.89 39.40
C ALA A 12 12.98 7.04 40.20
N GLU A 13 12.11 7.85 39.59
CA GLU A 13 11.32 8.89 40.29
C GLU A 13 10.39 8.29 41.35
N ALA A 14 9.73 7.17 41.06
CA ALA A 14 8.85 6.49 42.02
C ALA A 14 9.61 5.98 43.25
N ALA A 15 10.86 5.52 43.08
CA ALA A 15 11.72 5.07 44.17
C ALA A 15 12.21 6.24 45.05
N GLU A 16 12.52 7.40 44.45
CA GLU A 16 12.89 8.60 45.20
C GLU A 16 11.73 9.15 46.03
N LEU A 17 10.50 9.10 45.50
CA LEU A 17 9.29 9.52 46.22
C LEU A 17 8.97 8.59 47.41
N SER A 18 9.22 7.29 47.27
CA SER A 18 9.05 6.30 48.35
C SER A 18 10.04 6.47 49.51
N GLY A 19 11.19 7.11 49.30
CA GLY A 19 12.19 7.34 50.35
C GLY A 19 11.86 8.48 51.31
N SER A 20 10.79 9.26 51.04
CA SER A 20 10.51 10.52 51.73
C SER A 20 9.44 10.47 52.83
N SER A 21 8.73 9.34 53.02
CA SER A 21 7.68 9.22 54.05
C SER A 21 8.12 8.32 55.21
N ASP A 22 8.68 8.95 56.25
CA ASP A 22 8.90 8.36 57.56
C ASP A 22 7.79 8.82 58.52
N SER A 23 6.77 7.99 58.73
CA SER A 23 5.95 7.98 59.96
C SER A 23 5.13 6.70 60.01
N GLY A 24 5.23 5.97 61.12
CA GLY A 24 4.81 4.58 61.22
C GLY A 24 3.32 4.32 61.34
N GLU A 25 2.81 3.46 60.45
CA GLU A 25 1.84 2.39 60.72
C GLU A 25 2.06 1.27 59.63
N PRO A 26 1.25 0.21 59.43
CA PRO A 26 1.66 -0.99 58.66
C PRO A 26 1.66 -0.78 57.13
N ASP A 27 2.37 0.24 56.66
CA ASP A 27 2.43 0.73 55.28
C ASP A 27 3.20 -0.19 54.33
N GLY A 28 3.94 -1.16 54.87
CA GLY A 28 4.65 -2.17 54.07
C GLY A 28 3.72 -2.94 53.12
N CYS A 29 2.46 -3.14 53.50
CA CYS A 29 1.47 -3.81 52.65
C CYS A 29 0.91 -2.90 51.54
N HIS A 30 0.78 -1.59 51.78
CA HIS A 30 0.33 -0.64 50.75
C HIS A 30 1.43 -0.37 49.72
N SER A 31 2.66 -0.12 50.18
CA SER A 31 3.84 0.04 49.32
C SER A 31 4.11 -1.21 48.48
N ALA A 32 4.00 -2.42 49.05
CA ALA A 32 4.13 -3.67 48.30
C ALA A 32 3.02 -3.85 47.24
N ARG A 33 1.76 -3.52 47.55
CA ARG A 33 0.64 -3.56 46.58
C ARG A 33 0.85 -2.57 45.44
N LEU A 34 1.36 -1.37 45.75
CA LEU A 34 1.68 -0.35 44.78
C LEU A 34 2.81 -0.79 43.83
N MET A 35 3.89 -1.37 44.35
CA MET A 35 4.99 -1.91 43.53
C MET A 35 4.51 -3.02 42.58
N VAL A 36 3.67 -3.94 43.05
CA VAL A 36 3.10 -5.00 42.20
C VAL A 36 2.24 -4.40 41.08
N ALA A 37 1.42 -3.40 41.40
CA ALA A 37 0.60 -2.75 40.39
C ALA A 37 1.39 -1.94 39.37
N PHE A 38 2.48 -1.26 39.77
CA PHE A 38 3.40 -0.62 38.81
C PHE A 38 4.09 -1.64 37.91
N GLY A 39 4.49 -2.80 38.45
CA GLY A 39 5.01 -3.90 37.62
C GLY A 39 4.00 -4.38 36.60
N ARG A 40 2.73 -4.55 37.01
CA ARG A 40 1.64 -4.92 36.09
C ARG A 40 1.33 -3.84 35.06
N LEU A 41 1.40 -2.57 35.44
CA LEU A 41 1.23 -1.44 34.53
C LEU A 41 2.33 -1.45 33.46
N ALA A 42 3.59 -1.59 33.86
CA ALA A 42 4.72 -1.68 32.94
C ALA A 42 4.56 -2.87 31.96
N GLU A 43 4.20 -4.06 32.46
CA GLU A 43 3.91 -5.23 31.61
C GLU A 43 2.78 -4.95 30.60
N THR A 44 1.73 -4.24 31.02
CA THR A 44 0.60 -3.90 30.14
C THR A 44 0.98 -2.85 29.10
N GLU A 45 1.78 -1.85 29.46
CA GLU A 45 2.30 -0.86 28.52
C GLU A 45 3.24 -1.48 27.50
N ASP A 46 4.18 -2.34 27.93
CA ASP A 46 5.08 -3.07 27.02
C ASP A 46 4.30 -3.93 26.03
N ARG A 47 3.25 -4.61 26.50
CA ARG A 47 2.36 -5.39 25.64
C ARG A 47 1.62 -4.52 24.62
N ILE A 48 1.08 -3.38 25.04
CA ILE A 48 0.37 -2.44 24.16
C ILE A 48 1.34 -1.86 23.13
N ALA A 49 2.54 -1.45 23.56
CA ALA A 49 3.57 -0.93 22.67
C ALA A 49 3.98 -1.97 21.62
N SER A 50 4.12 -3.25 22.01
CA SER A 50 4.38 -4.35 21.08
C SER A 50 3.24 -4.57 20.08
N LEU A 51 1.98 -4.54 20.53
CA LEU A 51 0.81 -4.68 19.67
C LEU A 51 0.72 -3.53 18.65
N GLN A 52 0.94 -2.30 19.11
CA GLN A 52 0.91 -1.11 18.25
C GLN A 52 2.07 -1.06 17.25
N ALA A 53 3.26 -1.52 17.65
CA ALA A 53 4.40 -1.64 16.75
C ALA A 53 4.13 -2.66 15.64
N ALA A 54 3.65 -3.86 16.00
CA ALA A 54 3.27 -4.89 15.03
C ALA A 54 2.16 -4.40 14.08
N GLN A 55 1.17 -3.67 14.62
CA GLN A 55 0.12 -3.02 13.83
C GLN A 55 0.70 -2.07 12.79
N ALA A 56 1.54 -1.13 13.21
CA ALA A 56 2.12 -0.13 12.32
C ALA A 56 2.98 -0.77 11.21
N GLU A 57 3.72 -1.84 11.53
CA GLU A 57 4.50 -2.59 10.54
C GLU A 57 3.62 -3.27 9.50
N CYS A 58 2.54 -3.94 9.93
CA CYS A 58 1.59 -4.60 9.03
C CYS A 58 0.90 -3.59 8.11
N GLU A 59 0.32 -2.53 8.66
CA GLU A 59 -0.37 -1.49 7.88
C GLU A 59 0.56 -0.80 6.87
N PHE A 60 1.79 -0.52 7.27
CA PHE A 60 2.78 0.07 6.38
C PHE A 60 3.14 -0.86 5.22
N ALA A 61 3.34 -2.15 5.50
CA ALA A 61 3.67 -3.15 4.50
C ALA A 61 2.54 -3.30 3.46
N GLU A 62 1.29 -3.41 3.92
CA GLU A 62 0.10 -3.51 3.07
C GLU A 62 -0.08 -2.28 2.18
N LEU A 63 0.00 -1.08 2.75
CA LEU A 63 -0.12 0.17 1.97
C LEU A 63 0.98 0.25 0.89
N CYS A 64 2.22 -0.10 1.26
CA CYS A 64 3.33 -0.15 0.32
C CYS A 64 3.11 -1.17 -0.80
N GLU A 65 2.55 -2.34 -0.50
CA GLU A 65 2.20 -3.35 -1.50
C GLU A 65 1.13 -2.83 -2.48
N GLN A 66 0.05 -2.21 -1.96
CA GLN A 66 -1.00 -1.62 -2.79
C GLN A 66 -0.44 -0.53 -3.73
N LEU A 67 0.41 0.35 -3.21
CA LEU A 67 1.05 1.40 -4.02
C LEU A 67 1.98 0.81 -5.10
N ARG A 68 2.77 -0.21 -4.77
CA ARG A 68 3.64 -0.89 -5.76
C ARG A 68 2.81 -1.55 -6.86
N HIS A 69 1.72 -2.21 -6.50
CA HIS A 69 0.81 -2.81 -7.47
C HIS A 69 0.23 -1.77 -8.43
N GLN A 70 -0.26 -0.64 -7.90
CA GLN A 70 -0.80 0.45 -8.72
C GLN A 70 0.27 1.06 -9.64
N LEU A 71 1.50 1.27 -9.15
CA LEU A 71 2.60 1.76 -9.98
C LEU A 71 2.92 0.78 -11.12
N ALA A 72 3.00 -0.51 -10.84
CA ALA A 72 3.28 -1.54 -11.84
C ALA A 72 2.21 -1.58 -12.96
N MET A 73 0.92 -1.42 -12.61
CA MET A 73 -0.15 -1.32 -13.61
C MET A 73 0.01 -0.10 -14.53
N LEU A 74 0.34 1.07 -13.96
CA LEU A 74 0.57 2.29 -14.73
C LEU A 74 1.83 2.18 -15.61
N GLU A 75 2.89 1.55 -15.12
CA GLU A 75 4.11 1.29 -15.89
C GLU A 75 3.85 0.36 -17.07
N SER A 76 3.02 -0.69 -16.88
CA SER A 76 2.58 -1.58 -17.96
C SER A 76 1.84 -0.81 -19.06
N LEU A 77 0.84 0.02 -18.69
CA LEU A 77 0.12 0.88 -19.64
C LEU A 77 1.06 1.85 -20.37
N ARG A 78 2.01 2.45 -19.64
CA ARG A 78 3.01 3.35 -20.23
C ARG A 78 3.87 2.62 -21.26
N SER A 79 4.34 1.41 -20.95
CA SER A 79 5.12 0.56 -21.86
C SER A 79 4.32 0.19 -23.11
N ALA A 80 3.07 -0.23 -22.95
CA ALA A 80 2.18 -0.53 -24.07
C ALA A 80 1.96 0.70 -24.97
N CYS A 81 1.80 1.90 -24.38
CA CYS A 81 1.72 3.14 -25.14
C CYS A 81 3.00 3.46 -25.93
N GLN A 82 4.18 3.12 -25.40
CA GLN A 82 5.44 3.27 -26.12
C GLN A 82 5.52 2.31 -27.31
N GLU A 83 5.11 1.05 -27.14
CA GLU A 83 5.05 0.09 -28.25
C GLU A 83 4.05 0.53 -29.32
N ARG A 84 2.87 1.04 -28.94
CA ARG A 84 1.93 1.64 -29.90
C ARG A 84 2.54 2.80 -30.69
N ARG A 85 3.37 3.63 -30.05
CA ARG A 85 4.11 4.70 -30.76
C ARG A 85 5.13 4.13 -31.73
N ARG A 86 5.78 3.02 -31.42
CA ARG A 86 6.68 2.31 -32.33
C ARG A 86 5.92 1.73 -33.53
N LEU A 87 4.80 1.04 -33.28
CA LEU A 87 3.93 0.51 -34.35
C LEU A 87 3.41 1.61 -35.27
N ARG A 88 3.05 2.79 -34.71
CA ARG A 88 2.64 3.93 -35.54
C ARG A 88 3.75 4.43 -36.47
N ARG A 89 5.00 4.43 -36.02
CA ARG A 89 6.15 4.78 -36.88
C ARG A 89 6.36 3.73 -37.95
N CYS A 90 6.32 2.45 -37.59
CA CYS A 90 6.42 1.34 -38.54
C CYS A 90 5.37 1.44 -39.65
N GLN A 91 4.12 1.73 -39.29
CA GLN A 91 3.04 1.98 -40.24
C GLN A 91 3.34 3.17 -41.16
N ALA A 92 3.77 4.31 -40.60
CA ALA A 92 4.11 5.49 -41.40
C ALA A 92 5.28 5.24 -42.37
N ASP A 93 6.29 4.48 -41.94
CA ASP A 93 7.43 4.10 -42.77
C ASP A 93 7.01 3.17 -43.92
N ALA A 94 6.09 2.22 -43.67
CA ALA A 94 5.51 1.36 -44.69
C ALA A 94 4.67 2.16 -45.71
N GLU A 95 3.85 3.11 -45.25
CA GLU A 95 3.05 4.01 -46.09
C GLU A 95 3.94 4.88 -46.98
N ALA A 96 5.05 5.40 -46.44
CA ALA A 96 6.05 6.16 -47.19
C ALA A 96 6.77 5.29 -48.23
N SER A 97 7.12 4.04 -47.90
CA SER A 97 7.72 3.08 -48.84
C SER A 97 6.77 2.77 -50.00
N LEU A 98 5.49 2.51 -49.72
CA LEU A 98 4.47 2.28 -50.73
C LEU A 98 4.32 3.49 -51.66
N SER A 99 4.31 4.70 -51.10
CA SER A 99 4.22 5.94 -51.88
C SER A 99 5.40 6.09 -52.85
N ARG A 100 6.64 5.83 -52.39
CA ARG A 100 7.84 5.85 -53.26
C ARG A 100 7.76 4.83 -54.39
N ARG A 101 7.32 3.59 -54.11
CA ARG A 101 7.17 2.56 -55.15
C ARG A 101 6.11 2.93 -56.18
N ARG A 102 5.01 3.56 -55.77
CA ARG A 102 3.98 4.10 -56.69
C ARG A 102 4.52 5.23 -57.57
N GLU A 103 5.36 6.11 -57.03
CA GLU A 103 6.05 7.14 -57.83
C GLU A 103 7.04 6.54 -58.84
N GLU A 104 7.77 5.49 -58.44
CA GLU A 104 8.69 4.76 -59.32
C GLU A 104 7.95 4.08 -60.48
N ARG A 105 6.78 3.47 -60.22
CA ARG A 105 5.90 2.93 -61.27
C ARG A 105 5.55 3.99 -62.32
N VAL A 106 5.12 5.17 -61.89
CA VAL A 106 4.78 6.28 -62.82
C VAL A 106 6.00 6.72 -63.64
N LYS A 107 7.21 6.73 -63.05
CA LYS A 107 8.44 7.04 -63.77
C LYS A 107 8.78 5.98 -64.82
N LEU A 108 8.66 4.70 -64.48
CA LEU A 108 8.93 3.59 -65.41
C LEU A 108 7.91 3.56 -66.56
N GLU A 109 6.64 3.82 -66.25
CA GLU A 109 5.55 3.89 -67.24
C GLU A 109 5.80 5.01 -68.25
N ARG A 110 6.17 6.21 -67.78
CA ARG A 110 6.56 7.33 -68.66
C ARG A 110 7.81 7.03 -69.49
N ALA A 111 8.72 6.21 -68.98
CA ALA A 111 9.91 5.79 -69.70
C ALA A 111 9.67 4.60 -70.65
N GLY A 112 8.43 4.08 -70.73
CA GLY A 112 8.08 2.92 -71.56
C GLY A 112 8.80 1.63 -71.14
N ARG A 113 9.17 1.52 -69.86
CA ARG A 113 9.89 0.35 -69.31
C ARG A 113 8.92 -0.71 -68.79
N ASP A 114 9.42 -1.93 -68.64
CA ASP A 114 8.67 -3.04 -68.02
C ASP A 114 8.29 -2.70 -66.56
N LEU A 115 7.03 -2.98 -66.22
CA LEU A 115 6.41 -2.67 -64.93
C LEU A 115 6.25 -3.89 -64.02
N THR A 116 6.45 -5.11 -64.53
CA THR A 116 6.15 -6.37 -63.83
C THR A 116 6.77 -6.44 -62.44
N LEU A 117 8.07 -6.14 -62.32
CA LEU A 117 8.78 -6.11 -61.03
C LEU A 117 8.29 -5.01 -60.08
N CYS A 118 7.91 -3.85 -60.63
CA CYS A 118 7.45 -2.72 -59.80
C CYS A 118 6.05 -3.02 -59.24
N GLU A 119 5.20 -3.68 -60.02
CA GLU A 119 3.86 -4.10 -59.61
C GLU A 119 3.90 -5.17 -58.51
N THR A 120 4.79 -6.17 -58.61
CA THR A 120 4.97 -7.16 -57.54
C THR A 120 5.46 -6.50 -56.24
N GLN A 121 6.42 -5.58 -56.35
CA GLN A 121 6.93 -4.80 -55.23
C GLN A 121 5.88 -3.89 -54.58
N ILE A 122 4.97 -3.31 -55.36
CA ILE A 122 3.83 -2.54 -54.82
C ILE A 122 2.89 -3.46 -54.05
N ALA A 123 2.52 -4.62 -54.60
CA ALA A 123 1.66 -5.58 -53.91
C ALA A 123 2.27 -6.05 -52.58
N GLU A 124 3.58 -6.32 -52.53
CA GLU A 124 4.28 -6.65 -51.29
C GLU A 124 4.25 -5.50 -50.26
N ALA A 125 4.41 -4.25 -50.72
CA ALA A 125 4.37 -3.07 -49.87
C ALA A 125 2.96 -2.77 -49.36
N GLU A 126 1.92 -3.00 -50.17
CA GLU A 126 0.52 -2.91 -49.73
C GLU A 126 0.23 -3.93 -48.63
N ALA A 127 0.64 -5.18 -48.82
CA ALA A 127 0.53 -6.20 -47.79
C ALA A 127 1.30 -5.84 -46.50
N ALA A 128 2.44 -5.14 -46.61
CA ALA A 128 3.19 -4.66 -45.45
C ALA A 128 2.45 -3.55 -44.70
N VAL A 129 1.86 -2.59 -45.42
CA VAL A 129 1.03 -1.53 -44.83
C VAL A 129 -0.16 -2.12 -44.10
N ASP A 130 -0.87 -3.08 -44.71
CA ASP A 130 -2.03 -3.74 -44.10
C ASP A 130 -1.65 -4.48 -42.81
N ARG A 131 -0.51 -5.19 -42.80
CA ARG A 131 0.02 -5.82 -41.58
C ARG A 131 0.31 -4.81 -40.48
N CYS A 132 1.09 -3.77 -40.77
CA CYS A 132 1.47 -2.75 -39.78
C CYS A 132 0.23 -2.02 -39.23
N ARG A 133 -0.76 -1.76 -40.08
CA ARG A 133 -2.03 -1.16 -39.69
C ARG A 133 -2.81 -2.07 -38.75
N SER A 134 -2.95 -3.35 -39.09
CA SER A 134 -3.62 -4.33 -38.24
C SER A 134 -2.96 -4.46 -36.88
N GLU A 135 -1.62 -4.48 -36.82
CA GLU A 135 -0.86 -4.53 -35.55
C GLU A 135 -1.12 -3.28 -34.71
N PHE A 136 -1.08 -2.09 -35.32
CA PHE A 136 -1.36 -0.83 -34.63
C PHE A 136 -2.79 -0.75 -34.09
N GLU A 137 -3.79 -1.16 -34.89
CA GLU A 137 -5.20 -1.16 -34.50
C GLU A 137 -5.45 -2.14 -33.36
N SER A 138 -4.90 -3.35 -33.45
CA SER A 138 -4.96 -4.37 -32.38
C SER A 138 -4.34 -3.87 -31.08
N ALA A 139 -3.13 -3.32 -31.12
CA ALA A 139 -2.46 -2.76 -29.95
C ALA A 139 -3.24 -1.56 -29.36
N SER A 140 -3.83 -0.72 -30.20
CA SER A 140 -4.65 0.42 -29.76
C SER A 140 -5.93 -0.03 -29.06
N ALA A 141 -6.59 -1.06 -29.57
CA ALA A 141 -7.79 -1.64 -28.96
C ALA A 141 -7.45 -2.29 -27.60
N ALA A 142 -6.36 -3.06 -27.53
CA ALA A 142 -5.90 -3.67 -26.29
C ALA A 142 -5.57 -2.62 -25.21
N ILE A 143 -4.85 -1.56 -25.57
CA ILE A 143 -4.54 -0.46 -24.64
C ILE A 143 -5.81 0.22 -24.12
N LYS A 144 -6.80 0.42 -24.99
CA LYS A 144 -8.07 1.05 -24.59
C LYS A 144 -8.83 0.18 -23.60
N ALA A 145 -8.99 -1.11 -23.92
CA ALA A 145 -9.65 -2.06 -23.02
C ALA A 145 -8.93 -2.15 -21.66
N GLU A 146 -7.61 -2.15 -21.66
CA GLU A 146 -6.80 -2.21 -20.43
C GLU A 146 -6.88 -0.92 -19.61
N SER A 147 -6.91 0.24 -20.28
CA SER A 147 -7.14 1.54 -19.62
C SER A 147 -8.50 1.56 -18.92
N ASP A 148 -9.56 1.17 -19.63
CA ASP A 148 -10.92 1.14 -19.09
C ASP A 148 -11.02 0.15 -17.90
N ARG A 149 -10.33 -1.00 -17.99
CA ARG A 149 -10.24 -1.99 -16.91
C ARG A 149 -9.54 -1.42 -15.68
N ILE A 150 -8.40 -0.76 -15.85
CA ILE A 150 -7.61 -0.17 -14.76
C ILE A 150 -8.39 0.95 -14.07
N ASP A 151 -9.08 1.80 -14.82
CA ASP A 151 -9.90 2.87 -14.27
C ASP A 151 -11.04 2.32 -13.39
N LEU A 152 -11.68 1.23 -13.81
CA LEU A 152 -12.71 0.55 -13.02
C LEU A 152 -12.14 -0.05 -11.73
N LEU A 153 -11.01 -0.76 -11.82
CA LEU A 153 -10.42 -1.47 -10.69
C LEU A 153 -9.83 -0.54 -9.65
N ARG A 154 -9.15 0.53 -10.07
CA ARG A 154 -8.48 1.47 -9.15
C ARG A 154 -9.42 2.02 -8.09
N GLY A 155 -10.65 2.36 -8.46
CA GLY A 155 -11.65 2.87 -7.53
C GLY A 155 -12.16 1.82 -6.56
N PHE A 156 -12.26 0.55 -6.99
CA PHE A 156 -12.73 -0.55 -6.13
C PHE A 156 -11.63 -1.05 -5.20
N GLU A 157 -10.44 -1.32 -5.72
CA GLU A 157 -9.31 -1.88 -5.00
C GLU A 157 -8.87 -0.98 -3.85
N LEU A 158 -8.75 0.34 -4.08
CA LEU A 158 -8.35 1.26 -3.01
C LEU A 158 -9.38 1.31 -1.89
N ARG A 159 -10.68 1.33 -2.23
CA ARG A 159 -11.76 1.32 -1.22
C ARG A 159 -11.78 0.01 -0.45
N SER A 160 -11.59 -1.11 -1.14
CA SER A 160 -11.53 -2.44 -0.52
C SER A 160 -10.32 -2.57 0.40
N ALA A 161 -9.15 -2.09 -0.03
CA ALA A 161 -7.93 -2.10 0.77
C ALA A 161 -8.08 -1.22 2.02
N LEU A 162 -8.67 -0.02 1.87
CA LEU A 162 -8.94 0.87 3.00
C LEU A 162 -9.93 0.25 3.99
N LEU A 163 -11.01 -0.37 3.51
CA LEU A 163 -12.00 -1.03 4.37
C LEU A 163 -11.35 -2.18 5.17
N CYS A 164 -10.59 -3.03 4.49
CA CYS A 164 -9.87 -4.15 5.12
C CYS A 164 -8.87 -3.66 6.17
N SER A 165 -8.13 -2.58 5.87
CA SER A 165 -7.22 -1.95 6.82
C SER A 165 -7.96 -1.40 8.05
N MET A 166 -9.11 -0.73 7.86
CA MET A 166 -9.93 -0.25 8.98
C MET A 166 -10.49 -1.39 9.84
N GLU A 167 -10.89 -2.50 9.24
CA GLU A 167 -11.33 -3.71 9.97
C GLU A 167 -10.19 -4.32 10.78
N HIS A 168 -8.99 -4.39 10.21
CA HIS A 168 -7.79 -4.86 10.90
C HIS A 168 -7.40 -3.95 12.06
N GLN A 169 -7.40 -2.63 11.83
CA GLN A 169 -7.15 -1.63 12.86
C GLN A 169 -8.17 -1.76 14.01
N LEU A 170 -9.46 -1.99 13.70
CA LEU A 170 -10.48 -2.17 14.73
C LEU A 170 -10.21 -3.39 15.61
N LEU A 171 -9.84 -4.52 15.00
CA LEU A 171 -9.48 -5.74 15.74
C LEU A 171 -8.24 -5.52 16.63
N GLN A 172 -7.26 -4.76 16.16
CA GLN A 172 -6.06 -4.43 16.95
C GLN A 172 -6.38 -3.48 18.10
N GLN A 173 -7.23 -2.47 17.87
CA GLN A 173 -7.70 -1.58 18.94
C GLN A 173 -8.50 -2.35 20.00
N GLN A 174 -9.24 -3.39 19.62
CA GLN A 174 -9.89 -4.28 20.57
C GLN A 174 -8.87 -5.02 21.46
N GLN A 175 -7.77 -5.50 20.90
CA GLN A 175 -6.71 -6.16 21.70
C GLN A 175 -6.03 -5.19 22.68
N VAL A 176 -5.86 -3.92 22.29
CA VAL A 176 -5.37 -2.87 23.19
C VAL A 176 -6.36 -2.62 24.32
N ALA A 177 -7.66 -2.54 24.01
CA ALA A 177 -8.70 -2.39 25.02
C ALA A 177 -8.73 -3.59 25.98
N ASP A 178 -8.60 -4.81 25.48
CA ASP A 178 -8.55 -6.04 26.30
C ASP A 178 -7.33 -6.06 27.22
N ALA A 179 -6.16 -5.57 26.76
CA ALA A 179 -4.96 -5.44 27.59
C ALA A 179 -5.19 -4.46 28.75
N TRP A 180 -5.84 -3.32 28.50
CA TRP A 180 -6.22 -2.39 29.55
C TRP A 180 -7.28 -2.97 30.51
N GLN A 181 -8.28 -3.69 30.00
CA GLN A 181 -9.29 -4.34 30.83
C GLN A 181 -8.69 -5.38 31.77
N GLN A 182 -7.65 -6.11 31.31
CA GLN A 182 -6.90 -7.04 32.15
C GLN A 182 -6.12 -6.35 33.27
N PHE A 183 -5.70 -5.09 33.06
CA PHE A 183 -5.02 -4.28 34.08
C PHE A 183 -5.96 -3.69 35.14
N LEU A 184 -7.20 -3.32 34.76
CA LEU A 184 -8.15 -2.63 35.64
C LEU A 184 -8.31 -3.29 37.04
N PRO A 185 -8.44 -4.62 37.19
CA PRO A 185 -8.56 -5.24 38.51
C PRO A 185 -7.35 -4.99 39.43
N GLU A 186 -6.14 -4.90 38.88
CA GLU A 186 -4.93 -4.61 39.65
C GLU A 186 -4.89 -3.15 40.12
N ALA A 187 -5.35 -2.21 39.28
CA ALA A 187 -5.50 -0.81 39.65
C ALA A 187 -6.52 -0.62 40.79
N HIS A 188 -7.63 -1.36 40.78
CA HIS A 188 -8.65 -1.27 41.82
C HIS A 188 -8.17 -1.74 43.20
N LYS A 189 -7.18 -2.65 43.28
CA LYS A 189 -6.62 -3.13 44.56
C LYS A 189 -5.82 -2.06 45.33
N ILE A 190 -5.45 -0.97 44.66
CA ILE A 190 -4.70 0.15 45.21
C ILE A 190 -5.65 1.29 45.65
N SER A 191 -6.81 1.42 45.00
CA SER A 191 -7.83 2.42 45.34
C SER A 191 -8.35 2.17 46.76
N PRO A 192 -8.38 3.19 47.64
CA PRO A 192 -8.80 3.03 49.03
C PRO A 192 -10.31 2.83 49.22
N ASN A 193 -11.13 2.78 48.17
CA ASN A 193 -12.58 2.54 48.28
C ASN A 193 -13.10 1.68 47.12
N SER A 194 -13.41 0.41 47.38
CA SER A 194 -14.42 -0.34 46.63
C SER A 194 -15.70 -0.44 47.49
N PRO A 195 -16.89 -0.17 46.93
CA PRO A 195 -18.14 -0.02 47.68
C PRO A 195 -18.72 -1.37 48.10
N SER A 196 -18.16 -2.00 49.13
CA SER A 196 -18.73 -3.21 49.74
C SER A 196 -18.89 -3.14 51.26
N GLU A 197 -18.72 -1.98 51.89
CA GLU A 197 -18.80 -1.84 53.36
C GLU A 197 -19.77 -0.75 53.87
N VAL A 198 -20.80 -0.36 53.10
CA VAL A 198 -21.80 0.63 53.57
C VAL A 198 -23.21 0.06 53.78
N GLU A 199 -23.41 -1.26 53.62
CA GLU A 199 -24.67 -1.91 54.04
C GLU A 199 -24.38 -2.87 55.20
N ASN A 200 -24.34 -2.31 56.42
CA ASN A 200 -24.85 -2.87 57.67
C ASN A 200 -24.25 -2.13 58.88
N ASN A 201 -24.84 -0.98 59.24
CA ASN A 201 -25.11 -0.55 60.61
C ASN A 201 -25.93 0.74 60.62
#